data_AF-A0A924E0I7-F1
#
_entry.id   AF-A0A924E0I7-F1
#
_cell.length_a   1.000
_cell.length_b   1.000
_cell.length_c   1.000
_cell.angle_alpha   90.00
_cell.angle_beta   90.00
_cell.angle_gamma   90.00
#
_symmetry.space_group_name_H-M   'P 1'
#
loop_
_entity.id
_entity.type
_entity.pdbx_description
1 polymer ?
#
loop_
_entity_poly.entity_id
_entity_poly.type
_entity_poly.pdbx_seq_one_letter_code
_entity_poly.pdbx_strand_id
1 'polypeptide(L)'
;MNRHFDPDQSPPGPKTDLLLLHHVFDWKPGIAAFGQAAYVVPVKGGGISNEPILWPVSVDWAYAQKAIGLLEGRGFHINVAPDSPSGFVVRITCVIGAVESRAETPALAFTRAALKGVVTCLIVKN
;
A
#
# COMPACT_ATOMS: atom_id res chain seq x y z
N MET A 1 -9.01 20.78 -14.17
CA MET A 1 -8.11 20.87 -12.99
C MET A 1 -7.48 19.51 -12.76
N ASN A 2 -6.22 19.31 -13.16
CA ASN A 2 -5.45 18.14 -12.73
C ASN A 2 -4.94 18.44 -11.32
N ARG A 3 -5.71 18.09 -10.28
CA ARG A 3 -5.15 18.08 -8.92
C ARG A 3 -4.12 16.97 -8.90
N HIS A 4 -2.84 17.34 -8.86
CA HIS A 4 -1.74 16.42 -8.61
C HIS A 4 -2.08 15.63 -7.34
N PHE A 5 -2.01 14.30 -7.40
CA PHE A 5 -2.27 13.44 -6.25
C PHE A 5 -1.09 13.58 -5.28
N ASP A 6 -1.34 14.12 -4.08
CA ASP A 6 -0.35 14.20 -3.01
C ASP A 6 -0.55 13.01 -2.04
N PRO A 7 0.34 12.00 -2.06
CA PRO A 7 0.23 10.83 -1.18
C PRO A 7 0.36 11.21 0.30
N ASP A 8 1.07 12.28 0.65
CA ASP A 8 1.25 12.69 2.05
C ASP A 8 -0.04 13.27 2.66
N GLN A 9 -0.98 13.75 1.82
CA GLN A 9 -2.31 14.21 2.23
C GLN A 9 -3.42 13.17 2.05
N SER A 10 -3.09 11.95 1.63
CA SER A 10 -4.10 10.92 1.43
C SER A 10 -4.71 10.52 2.78
N PRO A 11 -6.05 10.63 2.95
CA PRO A 11 -6.71 10.21 4.18
C PRO A 11 -6.72 8.68 4.28
N PRO A 12 -6.82 8.11 5.49
CA PRO A 12 -7.08 6.69 5.63
C PRO A 12 -8.44 6.31 5.04
N GLY A 13 -8.55 5.10 4.50
CA GLY A 13 -9.80 4.51 4.05
C GLY A 13 -9.79 3.95 2.62
N PRO A 14 -10.96 3.52 2.13
CA PRO A 14 -11.05 2.58 1.02
C PRO A 14 -10.41 3.04 -0.28
N LYS A 15 -10.48 4.35 -0.57
CA LYS A 15 -9.89 4.91 -1.79
C LYS A 15 -8.37 4.83 -1.77
N THR A 16 -7.75 5.13 -0.63
CA THR A 16 -6.29 5.08 -0.45
C THR A 16 -5.81 3.63 -0.47
N ASP A 17 -6.55 2.73 0.17
CA ASP A 17 -6.26 1.29 0.15
C ASP A 17 -6.34 0.73 -1.28
N LEU A 18 -7.35 1.09 -2.06
CA LEU A 18 -7.45 0.69 -3.46
C LEU A 18 -6.30 1.21 -4.32
N LEU A 19 -5.89 2.47 -4.12
CA LEU A 19 -4.73 3.03 -4.82
C LEU A 19 -3.46 2.24 -4.50
N LEU A 20 -3.28 1.87 -3.22
CA LEU A 20 -2.15 1.06 -2.79
C LEU A 20 -2.18 -0.31 -3.47
N LEU A 21 -3.28 -1.06 -3.33
CA LEU A 21 -3.41 -2.40 -3.90
C LEU A 21 -3.21 -2.40 -5.42
N HIS A 22 -3.74 -1.39 -6.11
CA HIS A 22 -3.60 -1.27 -7.55
C HIS A 22 -2.18 -0.88 -8.00
N HIS A 23 -1.62 0.20 -7.44
CA HIS A 23 -0.36 0.76 -7.94
C HIS A 23 0.90 0.11 -7.34
N VAL A 24 0.80 -0.45 -6.14
CA VAL A 24 1.95 -1.02 -5.45
C VAL A 24 2.00 -2.53 -5.63
N PHE A 25 0.84 -3.20 -5.60
CA PHE A 25 0.77 -4.65 -5.65
C PHE A 25 0.34 -5.20 -7.02
N ASP A 26 0.02 -4.34 -7.99
CA ASP A 26 -0.55 -4.72 -9.30
C ASP A 26 -1.82 -5.58 -9.12
N TRP A 27 -2.64 -5.30 -8.11
CA TRP A 27 -3.89 -6.02 -7.91
C TRP A 27 -5.04 -5.29 -8.59
N LYS A 28 -5.88 -6.02 -9.32
CA LYS A 28 -7.04 -5.41 -10.00
C LYS A 28 -8.30 -5.66 -9.19
N PRO A 29 -9.19 -4.67 -9.07
CA PRO A 29 -10.55 -4.94 -8.62
C PRO A 29 -11.18 -5.91 -9.62
N GLY A 30 -11.43 -7.12 -9.17
CA GLY A 30 -12.25 -8.11 -9.83
C GLY A 30 -13.72 -7.87 -9.52
N ILE A 31 -14.54 -7.89 -10.56
CA ILE A 31 -15.98 -8.03 -10.41
C ILE A 31 -16.23 -9.54 -10.35
N ALA A 32 -16.80 -10.04 -9.26
CA ALA A 32 -17.28 -11.40 -9.23
C ALA A 32 -18.36 -11.56 -10.28
N ALA A 33 -18.13 -12.40 -11.29
CA ALA A 33 -19.25 -13.08 -11.92
C ALA A 33 -19.98 -13.87 -10.82
N PHE A 34 -21.31 -13.94 -10.83
CA PHE A 34 -22.18 -14.70 -9.90
C PHE A 34 -22.66 -14.02 -8.59
N GLY A 35 -22.89 -12.70 -8.56
CA GLY A 35 -23.76 -12.09 -7.54
C GLY A 35 -23.20 -12.06 -6.11
N GLN A 36 -21.89 -12.22 -5.94
CA GLN A 36 -21.19 -11.96 -4.68
C GLN A 36 -20.42 -10.63 -4.74
N ALA A 37 -20.16 -10.06 -3.56
CA ALA A 37 -19.48 -8.79 -3.41
C ALA A 37 -18.10 -8.79 -4.13
N ALA A 38 -17.73 -7.65 -4.74
CA ALA A 38 -16.51 -7.46 -5.55
C ALA A 38 -15.26 -8.03 -4.85
N TYR A 39 -14.22 -8.51 -5.52
CA TYR A 39 -12.97 -8.96 -4.87
C TYR A 39 -11.77 -8.27 -5.52
N VAL A 40 -10.59 -8.25 -4.90
CA VAL A 40 -9.37 -7.76 -5.56
C VAL A 40 -8.48 -8.98 -5.87
N VAL A 41 -8.13 -9.20 -7.14
CA VAL A 41 -7.34 -10.37 -7.59
C VAL A 41 -5.91 -9.96 -7.88
N PRO A 42 -4.90 -10.73 -7.41
CA PRO A 42 -3.53 -10.58 -7.88
C PRO A 42 -3.47 -10.81 -9.40
N VAL A 43 -2.89 -9.87 -10.16
CA VAL A 43 -2.79 -9.99 -11.63
C VAL A 43 -1.83 -11.11 -12.08
N LYS A 44 -0.95 -11.58 -11.18
CA LYS A 44 -0.03 -12.71 -11.42
C LYS A 44 -0.37 -13.84 -10.45
N GLY A 45 -0.85 -14.97 -10.98
CA GLY A 45 -1.17 -16.19 -10.22
C GLY A 45 -2.64 -16.28 -9.80
N GLY A 46 -3.54 -16.42 -10.78
CA GLY A 46 -5.00 -16.42 -10.63
C GLY A 46 -5.58 -17.53 -9.74
N GLY A 47 -5.34 -17.45 -8.44
CA GLY A 47 -6.07 -18.14 -7.40
C GLY A 47 -7.14 -17.21 -6.83
N ILE A 48 -8.31 -17.77 -6.54
CA ILE A 48 -9.35 -17.09 -5.77
C ILE A 48 -8.85 -17.03 -4.31
N SER A 49 -8.63 -15.82 -3.79
CA SER A 49 -8.37 -15.62 -2.36
C SER A 49 -9.71 -15.45 -1.63
N ASN A 50 -9.87 -16.14 -0.50
CA ASN A 50 -11.01 -15.95 0.42
C ASN A 50 -10.84 -14.73 1.34
N GLU A 51 -9.81 -13.92 1.14
CA GLU A 51 -9.58 -12.72 1.93
C GLU A 51 -10.55 -11.60 1.57
N PRO A 52 -10.80 -10.66 2.51
CA PRO A 52 -11.68 -9.55 2.24
C PRO A 52 -11.23 -8.76 1.01
N ILE A 53 -12.24 -8.44 0.22
CA ILE A 53 -12.29 -7.60 -0.99
C ILE A 53 -11.25 -6.49 -1.01
N LEU A 54 -11.15 -5.79 0.11
CA LEU A 54 -10.32 -4.63 0.27
C LEU A 54 -9.58 -4.81 1.59
N TRP A 55 -8.27 -4.98 1.50
CA TRP A 55 -7.43 -4.93 2.69
C TRP A 55 -7.47 -3.50 3.23
N PRO A 56 -7.92 -3.28 4.48
CA PRO A 56 -7.99 -1.96 5.08
C PRO A 56 -6.60 -1.50 5.56
N VAL A 57 -5.62 -1.44 4.65
CA VAL A 57 -4.19 -1.28 4.96
C VAL A 57 -3.87 0.03 5.67
N SER A 58 -4.56 1.11 5.34
CA SER A 58 -4.36 2.44 5.93
C SER A 58 -4.94 2.61 7.33
N VAL A 59 -5.76 1.66 7.81
CA VAL A 59 -6.41 1.73 9.13
C VAL A 59 -6.09 0.53 10.03
N ASP A 60 -5.87 -0.66 9.47
CA ASP A 60 -5.60 -1.88 10.22
C ASP A 60 -4.13 -2.27 10.12
N TRP A 61 -3.44 -2.26 11.26
CA TRP A 61 -2.03 -2.59 11.34
C TRP A 61 -1.72 -4.03 10.93
N ALA A 62 -2.61 -5.00 11.16
CA ALA A 62 -2.38 -6.39 10.78
C ALA A 62 -2.31 -6.53 9.25
N TYR A 63 -3.17 -5.82 8.51
CA TYR A 63 -3.12 -5.78 7.05
C TYR A 63 -1.93 -4.97 6.53
N ALA A 64 -1.55 -3.90 7.22
CA ALA A 64 -0.29 -3.20 6.93
C ALA A 64 0.92 -4.11 7.09
N GLN A 65 1.00 -4.92 8.14
CA GLN A 65 2.08 -5.90 8.33
C GLN A 65 2.11 -6.96 7.22
N LYS A 66 0.94 -7.46 6.79
CA LYS A 66 0.86 -8.36 5.62
C LYS A 66 1.42 -7.69 4.36
N ALA A 67 1.01 -6.45 4.09
CA ALA A 67 1.48 -5.68 2.94
C ALA A 67 2.99 -5.37 3.00
N ILE A 68 3.52 -5.11 4.19
CA ILE A 68 4.96 -4.98 4.46
C ILE A 68 5.69 -6.26 4.06
N GLY A 69 5.25 -7.42 4.57
CA GLY A 69 5.90 -8.71 4.25
C GLY A 69 5.93 -9.02 2.75
N LEU A 70 4.87 -8.67 2.01
CA LEU A 70 4.83 -8.80 0.56
C LEU A 70 5.86 -7.91 -0.14
N LEU A 71 6.06 -6.68 0.33
CA LEU A 71 7.08 -5.77 -0.21
C LEU A 71 8.49 -6.21 0.17
N GLU A 72 8.71 -6.69 1.39
CA GLU A 72 10.01 -7.23 1.81
C GLU A 72 10.40 -8.45 0.97
N GLY A 73 9.44 -9.33 0.64
CA GLY A 73 9.65 -10.43 -0.31
C GLY A 73 10.00 -9.97 -1.74
N ARG A 74 9.73 -8.71 -2.09
CA ARG A 74 10.11 -8.08 -3.38
C ARG A 74 11.43 -7.31 -3.30
N GLY A 75 12.13 -7.36 -2.17
CA GLY A 75 13.44 -6.72 -1.94
C GLY A 75 13.37 -5.28 -1.46
N PHE A 76 12.25 -4.87 -0.85
CA PHE A 76 12.18 -3.60 -0.12
C PHE A 76 12.58 -3.82 1.34
N HIS A 77 13.13 -2.79 1.98
CA HIS A 77 13.38 -2.79 3.43
C HIS A 77 12.53 -1.72 4.07
N ILE A 78 11.68 -2.11 5.02
CA ILE A 78 10.69 -1.21 5.62
C ILE A 78 10.99 -1.06 7.11
N ASN A 79 11.28 0.17 7.53
CA ASN A 79 11.50 0.51 8.93
C ASN A 79 10.35 1.38 9.43
N VAL A 80 9.71 0.95 10.53
CA VAL A 80 8.61 1.67 11.17
C VAL A 80 9.08 2.09 12.56
N ALA A 81 9.02 3.39 12.85
CA ALA A 81 9.45 3.93 14.12
C ALA A 81 8.45 4.98 14.64
N PRO A 82 8.29 5.13 15.96
CA PRO A 82 7.59 6.27 16.52
C PRO A 82 8.36 7.57 16.22
N ASP A 83 7.64 8.65 15.89
CA ASP A 83 8.20 9.97 15.56
C ASP A 83 7.33 11.08 16.17
N SER A 84 7.84 11.80 17.15
CA SER A 84 7.10 12.87 17.84
C SER A 84 7.38 14.23 17.17
N PRO A 85 6.37 15.07 16.87
CA PRO A 85 4.96 14.97 17.27
C PRO A 85 4.07 14.20 16.29
N SER A 86 4.62 13.71 15.18
CA SER A 86 3.87 13.18 14.03
C SER A 86 3.12 11.86 14.30
N GLY A 87 3.45 11.16 15.38
CA GLY A 87 2.99 9.79 15.68
C GLY A 87 4.04 8.77 15.26
N PHE A 88 4.08 8.44 13.97
CA PHE A 88 4.96 7.43 13.39
C PHE A 88 5.62 7.92 12.11
N VAL A 89 6.82 7.40 11.85
CA VAL A 89 7.53 7.52 10.57
C VAL A 89 7.74 6.13 9.99
N VAL A 90 7.50 5.99 8.69
CA VAL A 90 7.85 4.79 7.93
C VAL A 90 8.85 5.17 6.86
N ARG A 91 10.00 4.50 6.87
CA ARG A 91 11.03 4.57 5.84
C ARG A 91 10.98 3.30 5.00
N ILE A 92 10.80 3.43 3.69
CA ILE A 92 10.87 2.33 2.74
C ILE A 92 12.10 2.52 1.87
N THR A 93 13.06 1.61 1.97
CA THR A 93 14.29 1.59 1.20
C THR A 93 14.20 0.54 0.08
N CYS A 94 14.62 0.92 -1.12
CA CYS A 94 14.77 0.05 -2.27
C CYS A 94 16.16 0.26 -2.91
N VAL A 95 16.49 -0.50 -3.95
CA VAL A 95 17.81 -0.45 -4.61
C VAL A 95 18.21 0.92 -5.17
N ILE A 96 17.25 1.77 -5.51
CA ILE A 96 17.51 3.10 -6.10
C ILE A 96 17.39 4.26 -5.10
N GLY A 97 17.01 4.00 -3.83
CA GLY A 97 16.86 5.05 -2.83
C GLY A 97 15.90 4.69 -1.70
N ALA A 98 15.57 5.68 -0.87
CA ALA A 98 14.63 5.54 0.23
C ALA A 98 13.56 6.62 0.17
N VAL A 99 12.35 6.28 0.60
CA VAL A 99 11.27 7.23 0.84
C VAL A 99 10.83 7.19 2.29
N GLU A 100 10.28 8.30 2.75
CA GLU A 100 9.70 8.41 4.08
C GLU A 100 8.32 9.05 4.01
N SER A 101 7.44 8.62 4.90
CA SER A 101 6.20 9.34 5.22
C SER A 101 5.91 9.26 6.71
N ARG A 102 5.13 10.23 7.19
CA ARG A 102 4.75 10.41 8.60
C ARG A 102 3.24 10.42 8.72
N ALA A 103 2.72 9.79 9.78
CA ALA A 103 1.30 9.83 10.10
C ALA A 103 1.04 9.46 11.56
N GLU A 104 -0.18 9.75 12.00
CA GLU A 104 -0.67 9.48 13.35
C GLU A 104 -0.71 8.00 13.71
N THR A 105 -0.80 7.09 12.72
CA THR A 105 -0.76 5.64 12.91
C THR A 105 0.30 4.99 12.02
N PRO A 106 0.87 3.84 12.42
CA PRO A 106 1.88 3.15 11.61
C PRO A 106 1.29 2.62 10.29
N ALA A 107 0.01 2.21 10.30
CA ALA A 107 -0.72 1.73 9.14
C ALA A 107 -0.85 2.82 8.05
N LEU A 108 -1.23 4.03 8.46
CA LEU A 108 -1.34 5.16 7.55
C LEU A 108 0.03 5.66 7.08
N ALA A 109 1.02 5.74 7.97
CA ALA A 109 2.38 6.16 7.62
C ALA A 109 3.00 5.20 6.58
N PHE A 110 2.80 3.89 6.76
CA PHE A 110 3.21 2.89 5.78
C PHE A 110 2.50 3.08 4.44
N THR A 111 1.17 3.23 4.46
CA THR A 111 0.37 3.33 3.23
C THR A 111 0.80 4.55 2.40
N ARG A 112 1.02 5.70 3.04
CA ARG A 112 1.51 6.91 2.36
C ARG A 112 2.93 6.73 1.81
N ALA A 113 3.84 6.16 2.60
CA ALA A 113 5.20 5.88 2.16
C ALA A 113 5.22 4.92 0.96
N ALA A 114 4.38 3.88 0.97
CA ALA A 114 4.29 2.91 -0.10
C ALA A 114 3.75 3.53 -1.40
N LEU A 115 2.70 4.35 -1.32
CA LEU A 115 2.19 5.11 -2.45
C LEU A 115 3.24 6.10 -3.02
N LYS A 116 4.08 6.67 -2.16
CA LYS A 116 5.13 7.62 -2.53
C LYS A 116 6.34 6.97 -3.21
N GLY A 117 6.84 5.86 -2.66
CA GLY A 117 8.12 5.29 -3.09
C GLY A 117 8.05 4.03 -3.93
N VAL A 118 7.00 3.23 -3.78
CA VAL A 118 6.98 1.94 -4.50
C VAL A 118 6.68 2.15 -5.98
N VAL A 119 5.89 3.17 -6.36
CA VAL A 119 5.73 3.57 -7.77
C VAL A 119 7.08 3.93 -8.39
N THR A 120 7.89 4.75 -7.71
CA THR A 120 9.19 5.20 -8.21
C THR A 120 10.20 4.04 -8.31
N CYS A 121 10.22 3.13 -7.33
CA CYS A 121 11.10 1.97 -7.32
C CYS A 121 10.66 0.83 -8.27
N LEU A 122 9.36 0.71 -8.56
CA LEU A 122 8.84 -0.34 -9.46
C LEU A 122 8.86 0.08 -10.93
N ILE A 123 8.67 1.37 -11.25
CA ILE A 123 8.72 1.86 -12.64
C ILE A 123 10.10 1.62 -13.29
N VAL A 124 11.19 1.65 -12.50
CA VAL A 124 12.56 1.46 -13.03
C VAL A 124 12.88 -0.02 -13.32
N LYS A 125 12.10 -0.98 -12.81
CA LYS A 125 12.33 -2.42 -13.03
C LYS A 125 11.64 -2.99 -14.29
N ASN A 126 10.81 -2.21 -14.99
CA ASN A 126 10.21 -2.54 -16.28
C ASN A 126 10.78 -1.65 -17.39
#